data_AF-A0A6J6YXE6-F1
#
_entry.id   AF-A0A6J6YXE6-F1
#
_cell.length_a   1.000
_cell.length_b   1.000
_cell.length_c   1.000
_cell.angle_alpha   90.00
_cell.angle_beta   90.00
_cell.angle_gamma   90.00
#
_symmetry.space_group_name_H-M   'P 1'
#
loop_
_entity.id
_entity.type
_entity.pdbx_description
1 polymer ?
#
loop_
_entity_poly.entity_id
_entity_poly.type
_entity_poly.pdbx_seq_one_letter_code
_entity_poly.pdbx_strand_id
1 'polypeptide(L)' 'MMHDREGAPETAIAAVLLKDSRRAWATSTDRHVATAMCTDEWVGRKVNLNADGTLNI' A
#
# COMPACT_ATOMS: atom_id res chain seq x y z
N MET A 1 6.35 -0.09 -4.74
CA MET A 1 5.48 -0.62 -5.81
C MET A 1 6.25 -1.67 -6.61
N MET A 2 5.58 -2.75 -7.00
CA MET A 2 6.06 -3.66 -8.03
C MET A 2 5.08 -3.65 -9.20
N HIS A 3 5.60 -3.69 -10.42
CA HIS A 3 4.82 -3.79 -11.65
C HIS A 3 5.00 -5.19 -12.24
N ASP A 4 3.96 -5.68 -12.90
CA ASP A 4 4.00 -6.94 -13.63
C ASP A 4 4.88 -6.85 -14.90
N ARG A 5 4.97 -7.94 -15.65
CA ARG A 5 5.78 -8.02 -16.88
C ARG A 5 5.36 -7.03 -17.97
N GLU A 6 4.09 -6.65 -17.98
CA GLU A 6 3.53 -5.69 -18.94
C GLU A 6 3.68 -4.25 -18.43
N GLY A 7 4.28 -4.07 -17.26
CA GLY A 7 4.53 -2.77 -16.64
C GLY A 7 3.33 -2.22 -15.88
N ALA A 8 2.28 -3.01 -15.66
CA ALA A 8 1.11 -2.54 -14.91
C ALA A 8 1.29 -2.77 -13.40
N PRO A 9 0.74 -1.87 -12.53
CA PRO A 9 0.88 -2.01 -11.09
C PRO A 9 0.29 -3.33 -10.58
N GLU A 10 1.10 -4.13 -9.90
CA GLU A 10 0.72 -5.46 -9.41
C GLU A 10 0.67 -5.51 -7.88
N THR A 11 1.69 -4.95 -7.21
CA THR A 11 1.77 -4.98 -5.74
C THR A 11 2.08 -3.61 -5.17
N ALA A 12 1.18 -3.14 -4.31
CA ALA A 12 1.40 -2.01 -3.43
C ALA A 12 2.32 -2.41 -2.28
N ILE A 13 3.29 -1.54 -1.96
CA ILE A 13 4.19 -1.72 -0.82
C ILE A 13 4.33 -0.37 -0.14
N ALA A 14 4.01 -0.30 1.14
CA ALA A 14 4.00 0.93 1.91
C ALA A 14 4.64 0.73 3.29
N ALA A 15 5.40 1.73 3.72
CA ALA A 15 5.76 1.88 5.13
C ALA A 15 4.65 2.70 5.81
N VAL A 16 4.07 2.15 6.87
CA VAL A 16 2.96 2.79 7.60
C VAL A 16 3.33 3.07 9.05
N LEU A 17 2.70 4.10 9.62
CA LEU A 17 2.84 4.48 11.02
C LEU A 17 1.59 4.01 11.78
N LEU A 18 1.80 3.18 12.81
CA LEU A 18 0.74 2.72 13.70
C LEU A 18 0.39 3.81 14.73
N LYS A 19 -0.77 3.67 15.37
CA LYS A 19 -1.25 4.62 16.39
C LYS A 19 -0.30 4.80 17.57
N ASP A 20 0.52 3.80 17.85
CA ASP A 20 1.53 3.79 18.92
C ASP A 20 2.93 4.23 18.45
N SER A 21 3.02 4.89 17.29
CA SER A 21 4.26 5.36 16.66
C SER A 21 5.21 4.26 16.18
N ARG A 22 4.85 2.98 16.29
CA ARG A 22 5.61 1.92 15.63
C ARG A 22 5.41 1.97 14.12
N ARG A 23 6.38 1.43 13.39
CA ARG A 23 6.30 1.30 11.93
C ARG A 23 6.03 -0.15 11.56
N ALA A 24 5.23 -0.33 10.52
CA ALA A 24 4.98 -1.63 9.92
C ALA A 24 5.16 -1.55 8.40
N TRP A 25 5.45 -2.70 7.79
CA TRP A 25 5.33 -2.87 6.36
C TRP A 25 3.92 -3.33 6.03
N ALA A 26 3.38 -2.78 4.95
CA ALA A 26 2.07 -3.11 4.44
C ALA A 26 2.16 -3.42 2.94
N THR A 27 1.43 -4.43 2.50
CA THR A 27 1.36 -4.81 1.08
C THR A 27 -0.09 -4.98 0.63
N SER A 28 -0.34 -4.81 -0.67
CA SER A 28 -1.64 -5.14 -1.25
C SER A 28 -1.47 -5.59 -2.69
N THR A 29 -2.17 -6.65 -3.09
CA THR A 29 -2.28 -7.09 -4.49
C THR A 29 -3.59 -6.64 -5.14
N ASP A 30 -4.39 -5.83 -4.42
CA ASP A 30 -5.56 -5.18 -5.02
C ASP A 30 -5.08 -4.17 -6.06
N ARG A 31 -5.48 -4.40 -7.31
CA ARG A 31 -5.08 -3.57 -8.46
C ARG A 31 -5.63 -2.15 -8.36
N HIS A 32 -6.75 -1.93 -7.66
CA HIS A 32 -7.27 -0.59 -7.40
C HIS A 32 -6.36 0.18 -6.46
N VAL A 33 -5.95 -0.44 -5.35
CA VAL A 33 -4.98 0.12 -4.41
C VAL A 33 -3.65 0.40 -5.12
N ALA A 34 -3.13 -0.58 -5.85
CA ALA A 34 -1.85 -0.45 -6.54
C ALA A 34 -1.87 0.65 -7.60
N THR A 35 -2.96 0.77 -8.37
CA THR A 35 -3.10 1.83 -9.37
C THR A 35 -3.21 3.20 -8.72
N ALA A 36 -4.01 3.34 -7.67
CA ALA A 36 -4.19 4.61 -6.98
C ALA A 36 -2.88 5.10 -6.33
N MET A 37 -2.01 4.18 -5.86
CA MET A 37 -0.66 4.50 -5.37
C MET A 37 0.30 5.05 -6.44
N CYS A 38 0.03 4.81 -7.72
CA CYS A 38 0.85 5.31 -8.82
C CYS A 38 0.39 6.69 -9.33
N THR A 39 -0.85 7.10 -9.07
CA THR A 39 -1.44 8.31 -9.66
C THR A 39 -1.61 9.46 -8.68
N ASP A 40 -1.70 9.17 -7.38
CA ASP A 40 -2.00 10.16 -6.34
C ASP A 40 -0.83 10.38 -5.36
N GLU A 41 -0.95 11.39 -4.50
CA GLU A 41 -0.06 11.61 -3.35
C GLU A 41 -0.52 10.81 -2.11
N TRP A 42 0.36 10.00 -1.51
CA TRP A 42 -0.01 9.04 -0.44
C TRP A 42 0.63 9.31 0.91
N VAL A 43 1.62 10.19 1.01
CA VAL A 43 2.28 10.49 2.27
C VAL A 43 1.27 11.10 3.24
N GLY A 44 1.15 10.49 4.42
CA GLY A 44 0.24 10.94 5.47
C GLY A 44 -1.23 10.54 5.30
N ARG A 45 -1.60 9.82 4.23
CA ARG A 45 -2.96 9.26 4.09
C ARG A 45 -3.21 8.19 5.15
N LYS A 46 -4.42 8.18 5.71
CA LYS A 46 -4.89 7.10 6.59
C LYS A 46 -5.31 5.91 5.73
N VAL A 47 -4.90 4.71 6.14
CA VAL A 47 -5.23 3.44 5.48
C VAL A 47 -5.63 2.42 6.53
N ASN A 48 -6.31 1.35 6.10
CA ASN A 48 -6.59 0.21 6.95
C ASN A 48 -5.48 -0.83 6.76
N LEU A 49 -4.87 -1.25 7.87
CA LEU A 49 -3.87 -2.32 7.91
C LEU A 49 -4.46 -3.51 8.67
N ASN A 50 -4.58 -4.63 7.97
CA ASN A 50 -4.94 -5.91 8.59
C ASN A 50 -3.74 -6.47 9.37
N ALA A 51 -4.00 -7.34 10.34
CA ALA A 51 -2.95 -7.92 11.18
C ALA A 51 -1.93 -8.79 10.42
N ASP A 52 -2.30 -9.26 9.23
CA ASP A 52 -1.42 -10.00 8.30
C ASP A 52 -0.53 -9.09 7.44
N GLY A 53 -0.67 -7.77 7.57
CA GLY A 53 0.07 -6.79 6.77
C GLY A 53 -0.66 -6.35 5.50
N THR A 54 -1.89 -6.82 5.24
CA THR A 54 -2.64 -6.43 4.06
C THR A 54 -3.16 -4.98 4.18
N LEU A 55 -2.83 -4.14 3.20
CA LEU A 55 -3.28 -2.76 3.07
C LEU A 55 -4.59 -2.67 2.27
N ASN A 56 -5.58 -1.96 2.82
CA ASN A 56 -6.86 -1.67 2.17
C ASN A 56 -7.20 -0.18 2.31
N ILE A 57 -7.99 0.35 1.37
CA ILE A 57 -8.43 1.75 1.31
C ILE A 57 -9.94 1.87 1.18
#